data_AF-A0A453C347-F1
#
_entry.id   AF-A0A453C347-F1
#
_cell.length_a   1.000
_cell.length_b   1.000
_cell.length_c   1.000
_cell.angle_alpha   90.00
_cell.angle_beta   90.00
_cell.angle_gamma   90.00
#
_symmetry.space_group_name_H-M   'P 1'
#
loop_
_entity.id
_entity.type
_entity.pdbx_description
1 polymer ?
#
loop_
_entity_poly.entity_id
_entity_poly.type
_entity_poly.pdbx_seq_one_letter_code
_entity_poly.pdbx_strand_id
1 'polypeptide(L)'
;MKSCEQRGRDLLNLNVITSVDLTEWLRTKDGGNETINLGLPSYDMLCTVLQSIKAGSAGLLLGNGVEVDQQNRPQDLLLDWFFHPVLVLKDQIQVLKMTEQEVRFLEKSTLFVGGSSAAATADAWDNGAETPRDPVRTAQIQAISRRMVGIVRSMSKFPTYRRRYRHVVKLLVAYAVEREGSFGSSASGPSVSFEITRLEV
;
A
#
# COMPACT_ATOMS: atom_id res chain seq x y z
N MET A 1 -10.30 -2.91 -4.38
CA MET A 1 -10.21 -1.48 -4.75
C MET A 1 -10.73 -0.54 -3.67
N LYS A 2 -11.87 -0.81 -2.99
CA LYS A 2 -12.31 -0.01 -1.84
C LYS A 2 -11.21 0.13 -0.76
N SER A 3 -10.49 -0.96 -0.48
CA SER A 3 -9.33 -0.97 0.42
C SER A 3 -8.22 -0.01 -0.02
N CYS A 4 -7.98 0.10 -1.33
CA CYS A 4 -6.94 0.94 -1.92
C CYS A 4 -7.33 2.41 -1.84
N GLU A 5 -8.62 2.70 -2.05
CA GLU A 5 -9.19 4.01 -1.78
C GLU A 5 -9.03 4.39 -0.31
N GLN A 6 -9.42 3.52 0.64
CA GLN A 6 -9.28 3.82 2.07
C GLN A 6 -7.83 4.10 2.45
N ARG A 7 -6.89 3.23 2.05
CA ARG A 7 -5.46 3.42 2.30
C ARG A 7 -4.91 4.69 1.66
N GLY A 8 -5.39 5.05 0.47
CA GLY A 8 -5.04 6.32 -0.16
C GLY A 8 -5.52 7.54 0.64
N ARG A 9 -6.73 7.48 1.22
CA ARG A 9 -7.24 8.53 2.12
C ARG A 9 -6.38 8.65 3.38
N ASP A 10 -6.00 7.52 3.97
CA ASP A 10 -5.13 7.49 5.15
C ASP A 10 -3.76 8.12 4.85
N LEU A 11 -3.16 7.80 3.70
CA LEU A 11 -1.89 8.41 3.27
C LEU A 11 -2.01 9.90 2.95
N LEU A 12 -3.14 10.37 2.42
CA LEU A 12 -3.43 11.80 2.24
C LEU A 12 -3.52 12.51 3.59
N ASN A 13 -4.18 11.91 4.59
CA ASN A 13 -4.32 12.49 5.93
C ASN A 13 -2.96 12.63 6.63
N LEU A 14 -2.06 11.68 6.38
CA LEU A 14 -0.68 11.70 6.86
C LEU A 14 0.26 12.57 6.00
N ASN A 15 -0.25 13.21 4.93
CA ASN A 15 0.52 13.98 3.96
C ASN A 15 1.67 13.21 3.30
N VAL A 16 1.56 11.88 3.21
CA VAL A 16 2.55 11.00 2.58
C VAL A 16 2.44 11.07 1.06
N ILE A 17 1.22 11.26 0.56
CA ILE A 17 0.91 11.58 -0.83
C ILE A 17 0.10 12.88 -0.87
N THR A 18 0.17 13.60 -1.97
CA THR A 18 -0.49 14.92 -2.12
C THR A 18 -1.54 14.94 -3.22
N SER A 19 -2.42 15.95 -3.19
CA SER A 19 -3.38 16.22 -4.27
C SER A 19 -2.66 16.50 -5.61
N VAL A 20 -1.47 17.12 -5.54
CA VAL A 20 -0.61 17.36 -6.71
C VAL A 20 -0.15 16.04 -7.33
N ASP A 21 0.35 15.10 -6.54
CA ASP A 21 0.80 13.78 -7.03
C ASP A 21 -0.32 13.03 -7.78
N LEU A 22 -1.54 13.07 -7.21
CA LEU A 22 -2.71 12.40 -7.77
C LEU A 22 -3.18 13.05 -9.08
N THR A 23 -3.23 14.39 -9.11
CA THR A 23 -3.69 15.14 -10.29
C THR A 23 -2.69 15.07 -11.44
N GLU A 24 -1.39 15.10 -11.14
CA GLU A 24 -0.32 14.91 -12.12
C GLU A 24 -0.43 13.52 -12.76
N TRP A 25 -0.55 12.46 -11.95
CA TRP A 25 -0.73 11.10 -12.45
C TRP A 25 -1.97 10.97 -13.35
N LEU A 26 -3.10 11.61 -13.00
CA LEU A 26 -4.31 11.59 -13.83
C LEU A 26 -4.11 12.28 -15.19
N ARG A 27 -3.28 13.32 -15.26
CA ARG A 27 -2.99 14.07 -16.51
C ARG A 27 -2.07 13.30 -17.44
N THR A 28 -1.12 12.54 -16.91
CA THR A 28 -0.15 11.80 -17.72
C THR A 28 -0.75 10.54 -18.34
N LYS A 29 -0.38 10.24 -19.59
CA LYS A 29 -0.86 9.06 -20.33
C LYS A 29 -0.02 7.82 -20.01
N ASP A 30 1.30 7.98 -19.87
CA ASP A 30 2.27 6.94 -19.55
C ASP A 30 3.44 7.58 -18.77
N GLY A 31 3.74 7.12 -17.55
CA GLY A 31 4.91 7.58 -16.77
C GLY A 31 4.67 8.65 -15.70
N GLY A 32 3.48 8.69 -15.08
CA GLY A 32 3.22 9.55 -13.92
C GLY A 32 3.93 9.07 -12.65
N ASN A 33 3.76 9.84 -11.56
CA ASN A 33 4.30 9.54 -10.22
C ASN A 33 4.19 8.04 -9.86
N GLU A 34 5.34 7.35 -9.72
CA GLU A 34 5.40 5.90 -9.50
C GLU A 34 4.84 5.48 -8.12
N THR A 35 4.93 6.35 -7.12
CA THR A 35 4.25 6.16 -5.82
C THR A 35 2.74 6.05 -6.03
N ILE A 36 2.16 6.86 -6.91
CA ILE A 36 0.74 6.73 -7.27
C ILE A 36 0.52 5.57 -8.23
N ASN A 37 1.37 5.37 -9.24
CA ASN A 37 1.13 4.37 -10.28
C ASN A 37 1.21 2.93 -9.76
N LEU A 38 2.27 2.62 -9.02
CA LEU A 38 2.59 1.27 -8.55
C LEU A 38 2.70 1.20 -7.03
N GLY A 39 3.16 2.25 -6.37
CA GLY A 39 3.39 2.28 -4.93
C GLY A 39 2.14 2.04 -4.10
N LEU A 40 1.14 2.92 -4.24
CA LEU A 40 -0.14 2.84 -3.53
C LEU A 40 -0.84 1.49 -3.72
N PRO A 41 -1.00 0.95 -4.94
CA PRO A 41 -1.61 -0.37 -5.10
C PRO A 41 -0.73 -1.52 -4.58
N SER A 42 0.60 -1.39 -4.58
CA SER A 42 1.49 -2.39 -3.98
C SER A 42 1.42 -2.37 -2.46
N TYR A 43 1.37 -1.18 -1.86
CA TYR A 43 1.14 -0.97 -0.44
C TYR A 43 -0.22 -1.54 -0.02
N ASP A 44 -1.26 -1.31 -0.82
CA ASP A 44 -2.59 -1.90 -0.61
C ASP A 44 -2.55 -3.44 -0.57
N MET A 45 -1.86 -4.06 -1.53
CA MET A 45 -1.70 -5.50 -1.57
C MET A 45 -0.89 -6.02 -0.37
N LEU A 46 0.19 -5.33 0.01
CA LEU A 46 1.01 -5.67 1.18
C LEU A 46 0.19 -5.65 2.47
N CYS A 47 -0.58 -4.59 2.73
CA CYS A 47 -1.41 -4.52 3.93
C CYS A 47 -2.42 -5.67 3.99
N THR A 48 -2.99 -6.06 2.84
CA THR A 48 -3.91 -7.21 2.76
C THR A 48 -3.19 -8.52 3.10
N VAL A 49 -1.97 -8.72 2.60
CA VAL A 49 -1.14 -9.89 2.92
C VAL A 49 -0.80 -9.92 4.41
N LEU A 50 -0.35 -8.81 4.99
CA LEU A 50 -0.01 -8.71 6.41
C LEU A 50 -1.22 -8.97 7.32
N GLN A 51 -2.40 -8.45 6.95
CA GLN A 51 -3.65 -8.73 7.65
C GLN A 51 -4.02 -10.22 7.59
N SER A 52 -3.82 -10.86 6.44
CA SER A 52 -4.07 -12.30 6.27
C SER A 52 -3.14 -13.14 7.15
N ILE A 53 -1.86 -12.78 7.24
CA ILE A 53 -0.89 -13.44 8.12
C ILE A 53 -1.29 -13.27 9.59
N LYS A 54 -1.64 -12.04 10.00
CA LYS A 54 -2.06 -11.75 11.37
C LYS A 54 -3.32 -12.52 11.78
N ALA A 55 -4.25 -12.72 10.84
CA ALA A 55 -5.48 -13.47 11.06
C ALA A 55 -5.28 -15.00 11.05
N GLY A 56 -4.08 -15.50 10.73
CA GLY A 56 -3.85 -16.95 10.58
C GLY A 56 -4.61 -17.58 9.41
N SER A 57 -5.03 -16.76 8.43
CA SER A 57 -5.76 -17.23 7.24
C SER A 57 -4.86 -18.15 6.41
N ALA A 58 -5.44 -19.20 5.80
CA ALA A 58 -4.74 -20.04 4.83
C ALA A 58 -4.58 -19.31 3.48
N GLY A 59 -5.56 -18.48 3.11
CA GLY A 59 -5.60 -17.69 1.90
C GLY A 59 -5.24 -16.20 2.08
N LEU A 60 -5.95 -15.35 1.33
CA LEU A 60 -5.96 -13.90 1.44
C LEU A 60 -7.29 -13.45 2.04
N LEU A 61 -7.22 -12.78 3.18
CA LEU A 61 -8.38 -12.16 3.83
C LEU A 61 -8.66 -10.81 3.17
N LEU A 62 -9.80 -10.70 2.50
CA LEU A 62 -10.25 -9.46 1.87
C LEU A 62 -10.85 -8.50 2.90
N GLY A 63 -10.90 -7.21 2.57
CA GLY A 63 -11.41 -6.17 3.48
C GLY A 63 -12.90 -6.29 3.86
N ASN A 64 -13.66 -7.18 3.23
CA ASN A 64 -15.03 -7.51 3.62
C ASN A 64 -15.13 -8.76 4.52
N GLY A 65 -14.00 -9.28 5.00
CA GLY A 65 -13.93 -10.48 5.85
C GLY A 65 -14.00 -11.81 5.09
N VAL A 66 -14.09 -11.77 3.76
CA VAL A 66 -14.08 -13.00 2.94
C VAL A 66 -12.65 -13.47 2.77
N GLU A 67 -12.39 -14.72 3.13
CA GLU A 67 -11.12 -15.40 2.86
C GLU A 67 -11.16 -16.02 1.46
N VAL A 68 -10.14 -15.71 0.65
CA VAL A 68 -9.94 -16.34 -0.66
C VAL A 68 -8.74 -17.27 -0.58
N ASP A 69 -8.94 -18.57 -0.80
CA ASP A 69 -7.94 -19.62 -0.75
C ASP A 69 -7.82 -20.38 -2.09
N GLN A 70 -7.05 -21.46 -2.13
CA GLN A 70 -6.87 -22.26 -3.35
C GLN A 70 -8.15 -23.00 -3.78
N GLN A 71 -9.08 -23.22 -2.84
CA GLN A 71 -10.29 -24.01 -3.01
C GLN A 71 -11.46 -23.16 -3.50
N ASN A 72 -11.54 -21.91 -3.05
CA ASN A 72 -12.64 -20.99 -3.36
C ASN A 72 -12.27 -19.88 -4.36
N ARG A 73 -10.99 -19.77 -4.75
CA ARG A 73 -10.57 -18.77 -5.75
C ARG A 73 -11.33 -18.94 -7.05
N PRO A 74 -11.69 -17.84 -7.73
CA PRO A 74 -12.36 -17.96 -9.01
C PRO A 74 -11.40 -18.55 -10.06
N GLN A 75 -11.88 -19.52 -10.83
CA GLN A 75 -11.10 -20.28 -11.81
C GLN A 75 -10.90 -19.50 -13.12
N ASP A 76 -10.34 -18.31 -13.02
CA ASP A 76 -9.93 -17.48 -14.16
C ASP A 76 -8.41 -17.53 -14.28
N LEU A 77 -7.92 -17.80 -15.51
CA LEU A 77 -6.49 -17.84 -15.83
C LEU A 77 -5.76 -16.57 -15.36
N LEU A 78 -6.43 -15.41 -15.41
CA LEU A 78 -5.87 -14.14 -14.93
C LEU A 78 -5.70 -14.10 -13.42
N LEU A 79 -6.66 -14.65 -12.68
CA LEU A 79 -6.60 -14.71 -11.23
C LEU A 79 -5.54 -15.71 -10.79
N ASP A 80 -5.48 -16.88 -11.43
CA ASP A 80 -4.43 -17.86 -11.18
C ASP A 80 -3.02 -17.29 -11.37
N TRP A 81 -2.86 -16.46 -12.39
CA TRP A 81 -1.58 -15.86 -12.76
C TRP A 81 -1.00 -14.93 -11.67
N PHE A 82 -1.82 -14.15 -10.93
CA PHE A 82 -1.30 -13.31 -9.83
C PHE A 82 -1.53 -13.91 -8.44
N PHE A 83 -2.59 -14.69 -8.24
CA PHE A 83 -2.98 -15.18 -6.93
C PHE A 83 -1.94 -16.13 -6.33
N HIS A 84 -1.42 -17.06 -7.14
CA HIS A 84 -0.37 -17.98 -6.68
C HIS A 84 0.92 -17.23 -6.29
N PRO A 85 1.47 -16.30 -7.11
CA PRO A 85 2.59 -15.46 -6.69
C PRO A 85 2.36 -14.68 -5.39
N VAL A 86 1.15 -14.17 -5.15
CA VAL A 86 0.82 -13.44 -3.91
C VAL A 86 0.83 -14.38 -2.70
N LEU A 87 0.28 -15.58 -2.82
CA LEU A 87 0.32 -16.57 -1.73
C LEU A 87 1.75 -17.03 -1.42
N VAL A 88 2.57 -17.29 -2.44
CA VAL A 88 4.00 -17.60 -2.24
C VAL A 88 4.71 -16.45 -1.51
N LEU A 89 4.37 -15.20 -1.84
CA LEU A 89 4.97 -14.03 -1.18
C LEU A 89 4.51 -13.90 0.27
N LYS A 90 3.23 -14.20 0.56
CA LYS A 90 2.69 -14.27 1.92
C LYS A 90 3.45 -15.30 2.76
N ASP A 91 3.66 -16.51 2.25
CA ASP A 91 4.39 -17.57 2.97
C ASP A 91 5.83 -17.15 3.26
N GLN A 92 6.49 -16.48 2.30
CA GLN A 92 7.84 -15.94 2.50
C GLN A 92 7.89 -14.84 3.57
N ILE A 93 6.93 -13.92 3.58
CA ILE A 93 6.81 -12.89 4.63
C ILE A 93 6.62 -13.54 6.00
N GLN A 94 5.78 -14.57 6.08
CA GLN A 94 5.49 -15.29 7.32
C GLN A 94 6.74 -16.02 7.86
N VAL A 95 7.50 -16.69 6.99
CA VAL A 95 8.73 -17.40 7.37
C VAL A 95 9.85 -16.43 7.77
N LEU A 96 9.91 -15.24 7.18
CA LEU A 96 10.96 -14.26 7.46
C LEU A 96 10.90 -13.69 8.90
N LYS A 97 9.74 -13.80 9.57
CA LYS A 97 9.53 -13.36 10.97
C LYS A 97 10.12 -11.96 11.24
N MET A 98 9.67 -10.99 10.44
CA MET A 98 10.08 -9.60 10.55
C MET A 98 9.63 -8.97 11.86
N THR A 99 10.44 -8.07 12.42
CA THR A 99 10.03 -7.21 13.54
C THR A 99 9.05 -6.14 13.06
N GLU A 100 8.41 -5.42 13.98
CA GLU A 100 7.51 -4.32 13.61
C GLU A 100 8.23 -3.25 12.77
N GLN A 101 9.44 -2.85 13.17
CA GLN A 101 10.25 -1.85 12.43
C GLN A 101 10.59 -2.33 11.01
N GLU A 102 10.83 -3.62 10.84
CA GLU A 102 11.13 -4.23 9.54
C GLU A 102 9.90 -4.31 8.64
N VAL A 103 8.73 -4.56 9.23
CA VAL A 103 7.46 -4.45 8.51
C VAL A 103 7.22 -3.01 8.07
N ARG A 104 7.50 -2.01 8.93
CA ARG A 104 7.44 -0.58 8.54
C ARG A 104 8.44 -0.24 7.44
N PHE A 105 9.64 -0.82 7.48
CA PHE A 105 10.62 -0.67 6.42
C PHE A 105 10.14 -1.30 5.10
N LEU A 106 9.48 -2.45 5.15
CA LEU A 106 8.85 -3.09 3.98
C LEU A 106 7.72 -2.23 3.42
N GLU A 107 6.84 -1.69 4.27
CA GLU A 107 5.75 -0.79 3.89
C GLU A 107 6.28 0.44 3.14
N LYS A 108 7.27 1.11 3.73
CA LYS A 108 7.95 2.28 3.15
C LYS A 108 8.60 1.93 1.81
N SER A 109 9.35 0.83 1.76
CA SER A 109 10.01 0.34 0.54
C SER A 109 9.03 -0.08 -0.55
N THR A 110 7.79 -0.44 -0.19
CA THR A 110 6.76 -0.89 -1.15
C THR A 110 5.94 0.30 -1.69
N LEU A 111 5.69 1.30 -0.85
CA LEU A 111 4.98 2.53 -1.25
C LEU A 111 5.86 3.39 -2.16
N PHE A 112 7.14 3.58 -1.82
CA PHE A 112 8.05 4.43 -2.58
C PHE A 112 8.84 3.63 -3.62
N VAL A 113 8.20 3.40 -4.77
CA VAL A 113 8.76 2.59 -5.87
C VAL A 113 9.68 3.41 -6.76
N GLY A 114 11.00 3.24 -6.61
CA GLY A 114 12.02 3.66 -7.58
C GLY A 114 12.30 5.18 -7.67
N GLY A 115 13.59 5.54 -7.69
CA GLY A 115 14.10 6.88 -8.05
C GLY A 115 14.25 7.89 -6.90
N SER A 116 15.02 8.95 -7.16
CA SER A 116 15.44 10.00 -6.23
C SER A 116 14.31 10.93 -5.75
N SER A 117 13.23 11.10 -6.51
CA SER A 117 12.05 11.85 -6.06
C SER A 117 11.26 11.10 -4.97
N ALA A 118 11.20 9.76 -5.09
CA ALA A 118 10.61 8.91 -4.07
C ALA A 118 11.46 8.85 -2.79
N ALA A 119 12.78 9.08 -2.87
CA ALA A 119 13.65 9.13 -1.70
C ALA A 119 13.37 10.34 -0.80
N ALA A 120 13.17 11.53 -1.38
CA ALA A 120 12.83 12.73 -0.60
C ALA A 120 11.46 12.61 0.09
N THR A 121 10.45 12.08 -0.60
CA THR A 121 9.13 11.80 0.00
C THR A 121 9.17 10.64 0.99
N ALA A 122 10.03 9.64 0.76
CA ALA A 122 10.28 8.57 1.71
C ALA A 122 10.88 9.13 3.00
N ASP A 123 11.89 9.98 2.94
CA ASP A 123 12.50 10.58 4.13
C ASP A 123 11.49 11.44 4.92
N ALA A 124 10.49 12.02 4.25
CA ALA A 124 9.41 12.75 4.90
C ALA A 124 8.39 11.84 5.63
N TRP A 125 8.22 10.58 5.22
CA TRP A 125 7.35 9.65 5.92
C TRP A 125 8.06 8.99 7.10
N ASP A 126 7.86 9.54 8.29
CA ASP A 126 8.26 8.92 9.55
C ASP A 126 7.20 7.90 10.01
N ASN A 127 7.32 6.67 9.51
CA ASN A 127 6.49 5.54 9.93
C ASN A 127 7.16 4.65 10.98
N GLY A 128 8.23 5.12 11.63
CA GLY A 128 9.02 4.33 12.57
C GLY A 128 9.80 3.17 11.92
N ALA A 129 10.01 3.20 10.59
CA ALA A 129 10.85 2.24 9.92
C ALA A 129 12.31 2.39 10.33
N GLU A 130 12.95 1.27 10.68
CA GLU A 130 14.39 1.20 10.85
C GLU A 130 14.99 0.31 9.77
N THR A 131 16.03 0.79 9.10
CA THR A 131 16.78 -0.03 8.15
C THR A 131 17.51 -1.14 8.91
N PRO A 132 17.31 -2.43 8.58
CA PRO A 132 18.03 -3.52 9.22
C PRO A 132 19.55 -3.32 9.10
N ARG A 133 20.27 -3.56 10.20
CA ARG A 133 21.74 -3.42 10.21
C ARG A 133 22.44 -4.41 9.29
N ASP A 134 21.85 -5.60 9.12
CA ASP A 134 22.37 -6.63 8.23
C ASP A 134 21.99 -6.32 6.76
N PRO A 135 22.97 -6.17 5.85
CA PRO A 135 22.71 -5.93 4.44
C PRO A 135 21.96 -7.09 3.77
N VAL A 136 22.16 -8.34 4.21
CA VAL A 136 21.45 -9.49 3.67
C VAL A 136 19.97 -9.40 4.02
N ARG A 137 19.64 -9.12 5.28
CA ARG A 137 18.27 -8.91 5.74
C ARG A 137 17.58 -7.74 5.04
N THR A 138 18.28 -6.62 4.88
CA THR A 138 17.79 -5.49 4.09
C THR A 138 17.45 -5.89 2.65
N ALA A 139 18.37 -6.62 1.99
CA ALA A 139 18.17 -7.07 0.61
C ALA A 139 16.99 -8.05 0.48
N GLN A 140 16.77 -8.92 1.46
CA GLN A 140 15.63 -9.83 1.52
C GLN A 140 14.30 -9.09 1.61
N ILE A 141 14.18 -8.11 2.52
CA ILE A 141 12.96 -7.31 2.66
C ILE A 141 12.69 -6.49 1.39
N GLN A 142 13.71 -5.86 0.83
CA GLN A 142 13.57 -5.14 -0.43
C GLN A 142 13.22 -6.08 -1.61
N ALA A 143 13.67 -7.33 -1.59
CA ALA A 143 13.28 -8.32 -2.59
C ALA A 143 11.78 -8.64 -2.54
N ILE A 144 11.19 -8.69 -1.33
CA ILE A 144 9.74 -8.82 -1.16
C ILE A 144 9.02 -7.62 -1.77
N SER A 145 9.45 -6.38 -1.45
CA SER A 145 8.88 -5.16 -2.06
C SER A 145 8.93 -5.22 -3.59
N ARG A 146 10.10 -5.50 -4.18
CA ARG A 146 10.26 -5.58 -5.65
C ARG A 146 9.32 -6.61 -6.29
N ARG A 147 9.12 -7.76 -5.64
CA ARG A 147 8.20 -8.80 -6.14
C ARG A 147 6.75 -8.36 -6.04
N MET A 148 6.34 -7.73 -4.94
CA MET A 148 5.01 -7.14 -4.75
C MET A 148 4.71 -6.15 -5.88
N VAL A 149 5.63 -5.20 -6.10
CA VAL A 149 5.55 -4.19 -7.15
C VAL A 149 5.53 -4.83 -8.54
N GLY A 150 6.32 -5.89 -8.77
CA GLY A 150 6.32 -6.62 -10.04
C GLY A 150 4.97 -7.26 -10.36
N ILE A 151 4.30 -7.84 -9.36
CA ILE A 151 2.95 -8.40 -9.50
C ILE A 151 1.96 -7.28 -9.88
N VAL A 152 1.95 -6.18 -9.12
CA VAL A 152 1.07 -5.03 -9.38
C VAL A 152 1.34 -4.41 -10.75
N ARG A 153 2.61 -4.28 -11.16
CA ARG A 153 3.01 -3.77 -12.48
C ARG A 153 2.46 -4.61 -13.63
N SER A 154 2.36 -5.92 -13.43
CA SER A 154 1.75 -6.78 -14.44
C SER A 154 0.23 -6.66 -14.43
N MET A 155 -0.39 -6.61 -13.24
CA MET A 155 -1.82 -6.36 -13.10
C MET A 155 -2.25 -5.02 -13.72
N SER A 156 -1.40 -4.00 -13.62
CA SER A 156 -1.66 -2.67 -14.18
C SER A 156 -1.69 -2.63 -15.71
N LYS A 157 -1.28 -3.71 -16.41
CA LYS A 157 -1.42 -3.81 -17.87
C LYS A 157 -2.88 -4.07 -18.28
N PHE A 158 -3.69 -4.69 -17.42
CA PHE A 158 -5.07 -5.06 -17.74
C PHE A 158 -5.98 -3.82 -17.83
N PRO A 159 -6.78 -3.67 -18.92
CA PRO A 159 -7.66 -2.52 -19.10
C PRO A 159 -8.68 -2.35 -17.97
N THR A 160 -9.22 -3.45 -17.46
CA THR A 160 -10.19 -3.46 -16.35
C THR A 160 -9.56 -2.96 -15.06
N TYR A 161 -8.35 -3.42 -14.73
CA TYR A 161 -7.59 -2.92 -13.58
C TYR A 161 -7.32 -1.42 -13.73
N ARG A 162 -6.77 -0.98 -14.87
CA ARG A 162 -6.47 0.44 -15.12
C ARG A 162 -7.68 1.34 -14.97
N ARG A 163 -8.84 0.94 -15.51
CA ARG A 163 -10.10 1.69 -15.37
C ARG A 163 -10.53 1.80 -13.91
N ARG A 164 -10.51 0.68 -13.17
CA ARG A 164 -10.86 0.66 -11.74
C ARG A 164 -9.90 1.48 -10.89
N TYR A 165 -8.59 1.38 -11.14
CA TYR A 165 -7.59 2.13 -10.40
C TYR A 165 -7.66 3.63 -10.68
N ARG A 166 -7.84 4.02 -11.96
CA ARG A 166 -8.07 5.43 -12.31
C ARG A 166 -9.31 6.01 -11.64
N HIS A 167 -10.36 5.21 -11.44
CA HIS A 167 -11.54 5.63 -10.68
C HIS A 167 -11.21 5.87 -9.20
N VAL A 168 -10.43 4.98 -8.57
CA VAL A 168 -9.94 5.18 -7.18
C VAL A 168 -9.17 6.50 -7.07
N VAL A 169 -8.22 6.77 -7.97
CA VAL A 169 -7.44 8.02 -7.92
C VAL A 169 -8.34 9.26 -8.06
N LYS A 170 -9.39 9.21 -8.89
CA LYS A 170 -10.38 10.32 -8.97
C LYS A 170 -11.11 10.55 -7.65
N LEU A 171 -11.48 9.48 -6.95
CA LEU A 171 -12.11 9.59 -5.62
C LEU A 171 -11.15 10.19 -4.59
N LEU A 172 -9.86 9.82 -4.66
CA LEU A 172 -8.82 10.41 -3.80
C LEU A 172 -8.61 11.90 -4.07
N VAL A 173 -8.64 12.33 -5.33
CA VAL A 173 -8.58 13.76 -5.68
C VAL A 173 -9.78 14.53 -5.11
N ALA A 174 -11.00 14.00 -5.27
CA ALA A 174 -12.19 14.62 -4.70
C ALA A 174 -12.09 14.77 -3.18
N TYR A 175 -11.66 13.70 -2.49
CA TYR A 175 -11.42 13.70 -1.05
C TYR A 175 -10.37 14.74 -0.62
N ALA A 176 -9.27 14.86 -1.37
CA ALA A 176 -8.22 15.83 -1.05
C ALA A 176 -8.71 17.28 -1.16
N VAL A 177 -9.52 17.60 -2.18
CA VAL A 177 -10.11 18.93 -2.36
C VAL A 177 -11.12 19.27 -1.25
N GLU A 178 -11.98 18.33 -0.88
CA GLU A 178 -12.94 18.49 0.23
C GLU A 178 -12.21 18.74 1.56
N ARG A 179 -11.13 18.00 1.79
CA ARG A 179 -10.26 18.14 2.96
C ARG A 179 -9.62 19.53 3.01
N GLU A 180 -8.99 19.98 1.91
CA GLU A 180 -8.37 21.31 1.82
C GLU A 180 -9.38 22.45 2.02
N GLY A 181 -10.58 22.34 1.44
CA GLY A 181 -11.66 23.32 1.61
C GLY A 181 -12.22 23.39 3.05
N SER A 182 -12.19 22.28 3.77
CA SER A 182 -12.64 22.22 5.18
C SER A 182 -11.65 22.92 6.14
N PHE A 183 -10.35 22.84 5.87
CA PHE A 183 -9.33 23.57 6.64
C PHE A 183 -9.34 25.08 6.40
N GLY A 184 -9.83 25.54 5.23
CA GLY A 184 -10.00 26.96 4.94
C GLY A 184 -11.13 27.66 5.72
N SER A 185 -12.01 26.90 6.39
CA SER A 185 -13.18 27.45 7.10
C SER A 185 -13.10 27.42 8.63
N SER A 186 -12.01 26.92 9.23
CA SER A 186 -11.92 26.77 10.70
C SER A 186 -10.60 27.28 11.25
N ALA A 187 -10.54 28.58 11.53
CA ALA A 187 -9.58 29.16 12.47
C ALA A 187 -10.10 29.00 13.91
N SER A 188 -9.75 27.90 14.58
CA SER A 188 -9.61 27.75 16.06
C SER A 188 -9.42 26.27 16.44
N GLY A 189 -8.39 25.94 17.23
CA GLY A 189 -8.05 24.58 17.72
C GLY A 189 -9.07 23.97 18.71
N PRO A 190 -8.77 22.85 19.43
CA PRO A 190 -7.44 22.44 19.92
C PRO A 190 -7.02 20.98 19.62
N SER A 191 -5.75 20.72 19.97
CA SER A 191 -5.00 19.46 19.92
C SER A 191 -5.71 18.29 20.62
N VAL A 192 -5.76 17.13 19.97
CA VAL A 192 -6.18 15.86 20.59
C VAL A 192 -5.03 14.88 20.52
N SER A 193 -4.43 14.63 21.68
CA SER A 193 -3.52 13.51 21.92
C SER A 193 -4.33 12.23 22.02
N PHE A 194 -3.99 11.20 21.23
CA PHE A 194 -4.56 9.86 21.42
C PHE A 194 -3.62 9.01 22.28
N GLU A 195 -4.13 8.61 23.45
CA GLU A 195 -3.50 7.67 24.38
C GLU A 195 -3.38 6.27 23.75
N ILE A 196 -2.20 5.67 23.94
CA ILE A 196 -1.91 4.27 23.64
C ILE A 196 -2.47 3.43 24.77
N THR A 197 -3.51 2.63 24.48
CA THR A 197 -3.92 1.58 25.41
C THR A 197 -3.04 0.36 25.18
N ARG A 198 -2.14 0.10 26.13
CA ARG A 198 -1.52 -1.22 26.37
C ARG A 198 -2.60 -2.30 26.41
N LEU A 199 -2.35 -3.45 25.79
CA LEU A 199 -2.83 -4.71 26.31
C LEU A 199 -1.78 -5.82 26.13
N GLU A 200 -1.48 -6.43 27.27
CA GLU A 200 -0.78 -7.68 27.48
C GLU A 200 -1.53 -8.84 26.80
N VAL A 201 -0.81 -9.76 26.16
CA VAL A 201 -0.64 -11.18 26.55
C VAL A 201 0.66 -11.68 25.89
#